data_AF-A0A9R1B4G8-F1
#
_entry.id   AF-A0A9R1B4G8-F1
#
_cell.length_a   1.000
_cell.length_b   1.000
_cell.length_c   1.000
_cell.angle_alpha   90.00
_cell.angle_beta   90.00
_cell.angle_gamma   90.00
#
_symmetry.space_group_name_H-M   'P 1'
#
loop_
_entity.id
_entity.type
_entity.pdbx_description
1 polymer ?
#
loop_
_entity_poly.entity_id
_entity_poly.type
_entity_poly.pdbx_seq_one_letter_code
_entity_poly.pdbx_strand_id
1 'polypeptide(L)'
;MAKHLGIKVFVTAGGDVILDNVGGSYLQRNLDSLAVDVAGLRSRSLANKAQIVSEVERNVWPAVASGNVKPVVYRTLPLSEAAEAHKLMESSSHIGKILLIP
;
A
#
# COMPACT_ATOMS: atom_id res chain seq x y z
N MET A 1 23.54 -5.72 6.67
CA MET A 1 23.43 -4.80 5.50
C MET A 1 21.97 -4.39 5.35
N ALA A 2 21.66 -3.11 5.60
CA ALA A 2 20.30 -2.58 5.58
C ALA A 2 19.71 -2.63 4.17
N LYS A 3 18.77 -3.55 3.94
CA LYS A 3 17.96 -3.59 2.72
C LYS A 3 16.97 -2.43 2.80
N HIS A 4 17.03 -1.51 1.85
CA HIS A 4 16.12 -0.36 1.77
C HIS A 4 14.66 -0.82 1.79
N LEU A 5 13.97 -0.62 2.92
CA LEU A 5 12.52 -0.76 3.06
C LEU A 5 11.89 0.49 2.44
N GLY A 6 11.22 0.34 1.30
CA GLY A 6 10.54 1.45 0.63
C GLY A 6 9.22 1.77 1.33
N ILE A 7 9.23 2.76 2.22
CA ILE A 7 8.02 3.28 2.88
C ILE A 7 7.22 4.10 1.85
N LYS A 8 5.94 3.76 1.65
CA LYS A 8 4.99 4.62 0.92
C LYS A 8 3.96 5.17 1.89
N VAL A 9 3.91 6.49 2.03
CA VAL A 9 2.86 7.22 2.74
C VAL A 9 1.87 7.76 1.70
N PHE A 10 0.59 7.45 1.86
CA PHE A 10 -0.50 8.09 1.12
C PHE A 10 -1.36 8.84 2.12
N VAL A 11 -1.71 10.09 1.80
CA VAL A 11 -2.68 10.92 2.52
C VAL A 11 -3.91 11.01 1.62
N THR A 12 -5.04 10.45 2.06
CA THR A 12 -6.36 10.72 1.43
C THR A 12 -6.92 12.03 2.00
N ALA A 13 -7.85 12.68 1.31
CA ALA A 13 -8.31 14.06 1.54
C ALA A 13 -8.93 14.36 2.94
N GLY A 14 -8.83 13.44 3.89
CA GLY A 14 -8.99 13.63 5.33
C GLY A 14 -8.13 12.61 6.09
N GLY A 15 -6.85 12.94 6.32
CA GLY A 15 -6.08 12.52 7.49
C GLY A 15 -5.59 11.07 7.64
N ASP A 16 -5.98 10.11 6.80
CA ASP A 16 -5.50 8.72 6.99
C ASP A 16 -4.10 8.53 6.38
N VAL A 17 -3.13 8.07 7.19
CA VAL A 17 -1.81 7.64 6.71
C VAL A 17 -1.76 6.14 6.63
N ILE A 18 -1.57 5.61 5.43
CA ILE A 18 -1.41 4.18 5.18
C ILE A 18 0.08 3.86 5.08
N LEU A 19 0.57 2.95 5.93
CA LEU A 19 1.92 2.40 5.83
C LEU A 19 1.90 1.03 5.15
N ASP A 20 2.85 0.84 4.24
CA ASP A 20 3.05 -0.40 3.50
C ASP A 20 4.52 -0.67 3.25
N ASN A 21 4.89 -1.95 3.27
CA ASN A 21 6.25 -2.39 2.93
C ASN A 21 6.35 -2.68 1.43
N VAL A 22 7.11 -1.86 0.71
CA VAL A 22 7.41 -2.08 -0.72
C VAL A 22 8.87 -2.52 -0.86
N GLY A 23 9.16 -3.79 -0.54
CA GLY A 23 10.49 -4.38 -0.65
C GLY A 23 10.74 -5.57 0.31
N GLY A 24 11.95 -6.13 0.32
CA GLY A 24 12.31 -7.19 1.28
C GLY A 24 11.62 -8.55 1.02
N SER A 25 11.20 -9.25 2.07
CA SER A 25 10.47 -10.53 1.97
C SER A 25 9.14 -10.42 1.20
N TYR A 26 8.60 -9.21 1.08
CA TYR A 26 7.44 -8.89 0.26
C TYR A 26 7.71 -8.97 -1.25
N LEU A 27 8.97 -8.77 -1.70
CA LEU A 27 9.30 -8.88 -3.12
C LEU A 27 9.06 -10.31 -3.62
N GLN A 28 9.53 -11.32 -2.88
CA GLN A 28 9.30 -12.72 -3.25
C GLN A 28 7.80 -13.02 -3.29
N ARG A 29 7.02 -12.53 -2.32
CA ARG A 29 5.55 -12.70 -2.30
C ARG A 29 4.85 -12.01 -3.47
N ASN A 30 5.34 -10.86 -3.92
CA ASN A 30 4.83 -10.18 -5.11
C ASN A 30 5.16 -10.97 -6.38
N LEU A 31 6.32 -11.62 -6.45
CA LEU A 31 6.64 -12.54 -7.55
C LEU A 31 5.72 -13.76 -7.53
N ASP A 32 5.51 -14.36 -6.36
CA ASP A 32 4.64 -15.54 -6.18
C ASP A 32 3.16 -15.23 -6.50
N SER A 33 2.71 -14.01 -6.23
CA SER A 33 1.35 -13.52 -6.54
C SER A 33 1.24 -12.84 -7.90
N LEU A 34 2.29 -12.87 -8.73
CA LEU A 34 2.37 -12.18 -10.03
C LEU A 34 2.14 -10.65 -9.97
N ALA A 35 2.21 -10.04 -8.79
CA ALA A 35 2.07 -8.60 -8.54
C ALA A 35 3.34 -7.79 -8.92
N VAL A 36 4.10 -8.26 -9.91
CA VAL A 36 5.39 -7.70 -10.34
C VAL A 36 5.22 -6.30 -10.96
N ASP A 37 4.07 -6.03 -11.57
CA ASP A 37 3.77 -4.80 -12.30
C ASP A 37 3.64 -3.54 -11.42
N VAL A 38 3.37 -3.70 -10.12
CA VAL A 38 3.17 -2.58 -9.18
C VAL A 38 4.50 -1.82 -8.94
N ALA A 39 5.64 -2.48 -9.09
CA ALA A 39 6.96 -1.90 -8.85
C ALA A 39 7.32 -0.79 -9.85
N GLY A 40 6.76 -0.81 -11.07
CA GLY A 40 7.07 0.12 -12.14
C GLY A 40 6.16 1.35 -12.24
N LEU A 41 5.10 1.47 -11.44
CA LEU A 41 4.09 2.54 -11.60
C LEU A 41 4.63 3.95 -11.36
N ARG A 42 5.67 4.10 -10.51
CA ARG A 42 6.20 5.41 -10.12
C ARG A 42 6.85 6.16 -11.29
N SER A 43 7.59 5.44 -12.15
CA SER A 43 8.35 5.99 -13.28
C SER A 43 7.55 6.11 -14.58
N ARG A 44 6.27 5.70 -14.61
CA ARG A 44 5.43 5.81 -15.81
C ARG A 44 5.10 7.26 -16.16
N SER A 45 4.93 7.52 -17.45
CA SER A 45 4.46 8.82 -17.97
C SER A 45 3.08 9.18 -17.42
N LEU A 46 2.75 10.47 -17.43
CA LEU A 46 1.44 10.96 -16.97
C LEU A 46 0.29 10.34 -17.78
N ALA A 47 0.44 10.22 -19.11
CA ALA A 47 -0.57 9.60 -19.97
C ALA A 47 -0.83 8.13 -19.59
N ASN A 48 0.23 7.36 -19.34
CA ASN A 48 0.08 5.97 -18.89
C ASN A 48 -0.58 5.90 -17.51
N LYS A 49 -0.26 6.81 -16.58
CA LYS A 49 -0.92 6.89 -15.27
C LYS A 49 -2.42 7.20 -15.41
N ALA A 50 -2.78 8.14 -16.27
CA ALA A 50 -4.17 8.49 -16.52
C ALA A 50 -4.96 7.31 -17.09
N GLN A 51 -4.38 6.57 -18.05
CA GLN A 51 -5.00 5.36 -18.59
C GLN A 51 -5.20 4.31 -17.50
N ILE A 52 -4.20 4.04 -16.67
CA ILE A 52 -4.29 3.07 -15.56
C ILE A 52 -5.38 3.48 -14.57
N VAL A 53 -5.43 4.76 -14.17
CA VAL A 53 -6.49 5.26 -13.26
C VAL A 53 -7.86 5.02 -13.88
N SER A 54 -8.03 5.35 -15.16
CA SER A 54 -9.29 5.17 -15.87
C SER A 54 -9.72 3.69 -15.94
N GLU A 55 -8.78 2.76 -16.16
CA GLU A 55 -9.06 1.33 -16.15
C GLU A 55 -9.37 0.79 -14.75
N VAL A 56 -8.67 1.26 -13.72
CA VAL A 56 -8.94 0.88 -12.31
C VAL A 56 -10.32 1.38 -11.89
N GLU A 57 -10.68 2.61 -12.26
CA GLU A 57 -12.00 3.18 -11.98
C GLU A 57 -13.11 2.36 -12.65
N ARG A 58 -12.95 1.99 -13.93
CA ARG A 58 -13.95 1.18 -14.63
C ARG A 58 -14.10 -0.22 -14.08
N ASN A 59 -12.99 -0.91 -13.83
CA ASN A 59 -12.99 -2.37 -13.65
C ASN A 59 -12.86 -2.80 -12.18
N VAL A 60 -12.22 -2.00 -11.32
CA VAL A 60 -11.90 -2.39 -9.94
C VAL A 60 -12.77 -1.64 -8.93
N TRP A 61 -12.99 -0.33 -9.16
CA TRP A 61 -13.72 0.51 -8.21
C TRP A 61 -15.15 0.02 -7.88
N PRO A 62 -15.94 -0.52 -8.85
CA PRO A 62 -17.25 -1.08 -8.52
C PRO A 62 -17.19 -2.22 -7.49
N ALA A 63 -16.16 -3.06 -7.56
CA ALA A 63 -15.99 -4.18 -6.63
C ALA A 63 -15.53 -3.72 -5.24
N VAL A 64 -14.79 -2.61 -5.16
CA VAL A 64 -14.44 -1.96 -3.89
C VAL A 64 -15.68 -1.31 -3.27
N ALA A 65 -16.45 -0.56 -4.08
CA ALA A 65 -17.67 0.12 -3.65
C ALA A 65 -18.75 -0.87 -3.18
N SER A 66 -18.87 -2.03 -3.83
CA SER A 66 -19.78 -3.10 -3.41
C SER A 66 -19.28 -3.92 -2.21
N GLY A 67 -18.06 -3.68 -1.74
CA GLY A 67 -17.43 -4.42 -0.65
C GLY A 67 -16.95 -5.83 -1.01
N ASN A 68 -16.98 -6.21 -2.30
CA ASN A 68 -16.46 -7.50 -2.77
C ASN A 68 -14.93 -7.55 -2.73
N VAL A 69 -14.28 -6.39 -2.86
CA VAL A 69 -12.83 -6.22 -2.65
C VAL A 69 -12.63 -5.35 -1.42
N LYS A 70 -11.92 -5.89 -0.42
CA LYS A 70 -11.62 -5.19 0.84
C LYS A 70 -10.11 -5.14 1.06
N PRO A 71 -9.57 -4.00 1.54
CA PRO A 71 -8.18 -3.97 1.97
C PRO A 71 -7.99 -4.88 3.18
N VAL A 72 -6.90 -5.65 3.19
CA VAL A 72 -6.48 -6.38 4.38
C VAL A 72 -5.80 -5.38 5.31
N VAL A 73 -6.47 -5.04 6.41
CA VAL A 73 -5.94 -4.16 7.45
C VAL A 73 -5.32 -5.03 8.55
N TYR A 74 -4.04 -4.80 8.84
CA TYR A 74 -3.33 -5.46 9.93
C TYR A 74 -3.66 -4.80 11.27
N ARG A 75 -3.55 -3.47 11.33
CA ARG A 75 -3.77 -2.69 12.55
C ARG A 75 -4.11 -1.25 12.21
N THR A 76 -4.97 -0.65 13.03
CA THR A 76 -5.23 0.79 13.05
C THR A 76 -4.67 1.37 14.34
N LEU A 77 -3.93 2.47 14.26
CA LEU A 77 -3.30 3.15 15.38
C LEU A 77 -3.62 4.66 15.30
N PRO A 78 -3.67 5.38 16.43
CA PRO A 78 -3.68 6.84 16.42
C PRO A 78 -2.44 7.40 15.71
N LEU A 79 -2.56 8.55 15.06
CA LEU A 79 -1.44 9.23 14.39
C LEU A 79 -0.34 9.59 15.39
N SER A 80 -0.70 9.85 16.65
CA SER A 80 0.24 10.04 17.76
C SER A 80 1.13 8.83 18.03
N GLU A 81 0.74 7.63 17.57
CA GLU A 81 1.49 6.38 17.72
C GLU A 81 2.27 6.00 16.45
N ALA A 82 2.53 6.96 15.54
CA ALA A 82 3.28 6.71 14.31
C ALA A 82 4.62 5.98 14.54
N ALA A 83 5.32 6.28 15.64
CA ALA A 83 6.57 5.60 16.00
C ALA A 83 6.39 4.08 16.20
N GLU A 84 5.27 3.65 16.78
CA GLU A 84 4.97 2.23 16.96
C GLU A 84 4.58 1.58 15.63
N ALA A 85 3.82 2.28 14.80
CA ALA A 85 3.50 1.84 13.44
C ALA A 85 4.77 1.61 12.60
N HIS A 86 5.79 2.47 12.75
CA HIS A 86 7.08 2.30 12.11
C HIS A 86 7.82 1.05 12.60
N LYS A 87 7.86 0.78 13.91
CA LYS A 87 8.48 -0.45 14.45
C LYS A 87 7.79 -1.71 13.94
N LEU A 88 6.45 -1.70 13.90
CA LEU A 88 5.67 -2.82 13.36
C LEU A 88 6.02 -3.07 11.90
N MET A 89 6.15 -2.00 11.10
CA MET A 89 6.56 -2.09 9.70
C MET A 89 7.99 -2.64 9.52
N GLU A 90 8.95 -2.16 10.32
CA GLU A 90 10.35 -2.61 10.29
C GLU A 90 10.48 -4.10 10.61
N SER A 91 9.65 -4.62 11.53
CA SER A 91 9.64 -6.04 11.88
C SER A 91 9.31 -6.96 10.69
N SER A 92 8.64 -6.43 9.66
CA SER A 92 8.13 -7.20 8.50
C SER A 92 7.24 -8.40 8.87
N SER A 93 6.69 -8.42 10.08
CA SER A 93 5.83 -9.51 10.60
C SER A 93 4.35 -9.33 10.27
N HIS A 94 3.95 -8.13 9.85
CA HIS A 94 2.56 -7.80 9.53
C HIS A 94 2.16 -8.28 8.13
N ILE A 95 0.88 -8.66 7.98
CA ILE A 95 0.25 -8.91 6.69
C ILE A 95 -0.89 -7.91 6.54
N GLY A 96 -0.82 -7.11 5.48
CA GLY A 96 -1.78 -6.04 5.24
C GLY A 96 -1.33 -4.68 5.73
N LYS A 97 -2.21 -3.69 5.60
CA LYS A 97 -1.94 -2.27 5.83
C LYS A 97 -1.96 -1.93 7.32
N ILE A 98 -1.05 -1.03 7.72
CA ILE A 98 -1.16 -0.33 9.00
C ILE A 98 -1.75 1.04 8.72
N LEU A 99 -2.86 1.38 9.37
CA LEU A 99 -3.55 2.65 9.21
C LEU A 99 -3.28 3.54 10.42
N LEU A 100 -2.92 4.79 10.17
CA LEU A 100 -2.91 5.83 11.18
C LEU A 100 -4.13 6.71 11.01
N ILE A 101 -4.88 6.89 12.09
CA ILE A 101 -6.06 7.76 12.16
C ILE A 101 -5.74 9.01 13.00
N PRO A 102 -6.27 10.20 12.65
CA PRO A 102 -6.02 11.44 13.40
C PRO A 102 -6.29 11.36 14.90
#